data_AF-A0A973L9Z4-F1
#
_entry.id   AF-A0A973L9Z4-F1
#
_cell.length_a   1.000
_cell.length_b   1.000
_cell.length_c   1.000
_cell.angle_alpha   90.00
_cell.angle_beta   90.00
_cell.angle_gamma   90.00
#
_symmetry.space_group_name_H-M   'P 1'
#
loop_
_entity.id
_entity.type
_entity.pdbx_description
1 polymer ?
#
loop_
_entity_poly.entity_id
_entity_poly.type
_entity_poly.pdbx_seq_one_letter_code
_entity_poly.pdbx_strand_id
1 'polypeptide(L)'
;MAFVANTDNMNQLVTTLGNASKQIEDRLTALQAYGDRLKSTWTGPAGDAYEAQKANWDRAANTMNELLSHFGVKLNDITDSIVATERRALNRWQNM
;
A
#
# COMPACT_ATOMS: atom_id res chain seq x y z
N MET A 1 22.96 -16.87 -6.10
CA MET A 1 22.79 -15.42 -6.33
C MET A 1 21.36 -15.03 -6.74
N ALA A 2 20.65 -15.82 -7.57
CA ALA A 2 19.28 -15.48 -8.01
C ALA A 2 18.23 -15.42 -6.89
N PHE A 3 18.28 -16.33 -5.91
CA PHE A 3 17.36 -16.36 -4.76
C PHE A 3 17.39 -15.05 -3.94
N VAL A 4 18.58 -14.67 -3.47
CA VAL A 4 18.81 -13.47 -2.65
C VAL A 4 18.37 -12.22 -3.41
N ALA A 5 18.70 -12.13 -4.70
CA ALA A 5 18.27 -11.02 -5.54
C ALA A 5 16.74 -10.94 -5.69
N ASN A 6 16.05 -12.07 -5.79
CA ASN A 6 14.59 -12.09 -5.90
C ASN A 6 13.92 -11.69 -4.58
N THR A 7 14.40 -12.21 -3.44
CA THR A 7 13.89 -11.83 -2.12
C THR A 7 14.17 -10.36 -1.78
N ASP A 8 15.33 -9.82 -2.16
CA ASP A 8 15.68 -8.41 -1.95
C ASP A 8 14.77 -7.47 -2.76
N ASN A 9 14.53 -7.79 -4.03
CA ASN A 9 13.60 -7.03 -4.87
C ASN A 9 12.17 -7.01 -4.28
N MET A 10 11.71 -8.12 -3.71
CA MET A 10 10.40 -8.20 -3.08
C MET A 10 10.32 -7.36 -1.80
N ASN A 11 11.34 -7.41 -0.94
CA ASN A 11 11.43 -6.58 0.26
C ASN A 11 11.44 -5.08 -0.08
N GLN A 12 12.14 -4.70 -1.15
CA GLN A 12 12.16 -3.33 -1.66
C GLN A 12 10.79 -2.88 -2.17
N LEU A 13 10.07 -3.77 -2.87
CA LEU A 13 8.69 -3.52 -3.33
C LEU A 13 7.74 -3.27 -2.16
N VAL A 14 7.78 -4.12 -1.11
CA VAL A 14 6.97 -3.93 0.10
C VAL A 14 7.27 -2.59 0.76
N THR A 15 8.55 -2.26 0.93
CA THR A 15 8.98 -0.99 1.53
C THR A 15 8.49 0.21 0.71
N THR A 16 8.64 0.14 -0.61
CA THR A 16 8.20 1.20 -1.54
C THR A 16 6.69 1.41 -1.47
N LEU A 17 5.92 0.31 -1.44
CA LEU A 17 4.46 0.35 -1.31
C LEU A 17 4.01 0.95 0.03
N GLY A 18 4.64 0.56 1.14
CA GLY A 18 4.36 1.14 2.45
C GLY A 18 4.64 2.65 2.51
N ASN A 19 5.75 3.09 1.92
CA ASN A 19 6.08 4.51 1.84
C ASN A 19 5.09 5.30 0.98
N ALA A 20 4.66 4.73 -0.15
CA ALA A 20 3.65 5.35 -1.01
C ALA A 20 2.30 5.48 -0.28
N SER A 21 1.89 4.47 0.48
CA SER A 21 0.69 4.51 1.34
C SER A 21 0.72 5.72 2.27
N LYS A 22 1.80 5.83 3.03
CA LYS A 22 1.97 6.88 4.03
C LYS A 22 1.91 8.28 3.40
N GLN A 23 2.58 8.45 2.25
CA GLN A 23 2.53 9.72 1.53
C GLN A 23 1.13 10.10 1.06
N ILE A 24 0.31 9.11 0.67
CA ILE A 24 -1.08 9.36 0.27
C ILE A 24 -1.92 9.76 1.49
N GLU A 25 -1.79 9.06 2.61
CA GLU A 25 -2.47 9.40 3.87
C GLU A 25 -2.11 10.81 4.36
N ASP A 26 -0.81 11.15 4.33
CA ASP A 26 -0.33 12.48 4.73
C ASP A 26 -0.92 13.58 3.84
N ARG A 27 -0.97 13.36 2.53
CA ARG A 27 -1.57 14.31 1.57
C ARG A 27 -3.07 14.46 1.77
N LEU A 28 -3.79 13.37 2.05
CA LEU A 28 -5.22 13.39 2.33
C LEU A 28 -5.52 14.15 3.61
N THR A 29 -4.75 13.90 4.67
CA THR A 29 -4.86 14.61 5.94
C THR A 29 -4.61 16.11 5.74
N ALA A 30 -3.60 16.48 4.95
CA ALA A 30 -3.33 17.88 4.62
C ALA A 30 -4.47 18.54 3.81
N LEU A 31 -5.05 17.81 2.85
CA LEU A 31 -6.20 18.30 2.07
C LEU A 31 -7.43 18.51 2.94
N GLN A 32 -7.72 17.58 3.86
CA GLN A 32 -8.81 17.71 4.82
C GLN A 32 -8.60 18.93 5.74
N ALA A 33 -7.40 19.08 6.31
CA ALA A 33 -7.09 20.21 7.17
C ALA A 33 -7.21 21.57 6.44
N TYR A 34 -6.81 21.61 5.16
CA TYR A 34 -6.96 22.80 4.32
C TYR A 34 -8.43 23.11 4.03
N GLY A 35 -9.23 22.09 3.69
CA GLY A 35 -10.65 22.25 3.43
C GLY A 35 -11.46 22.64 4.66
N ASP A 36 -11.12 22.10 5.84
CA ASP A 36 -11.77 22.47 7.10
C ASP A 36 -11.53 23.95 7.45
N ARG A 37 -10.33 24.47 7.14
CA ARG A 37 -10.02 25.90 7.28
C ARG A 37 -10.85 26.77 6.34
N LEU A 38 -11.01 26.34 5.09
CA LEU A 38 -11.85 27.00 4.08
C LEU A 38 -13.35 26.89 4.36
N LYS A 39 -13.80 25.87 5.10
CA LYS A 39 -15.20 25.71 5.48
C LYS A 39 -15.73 26.91 6.27
N SER A 40 -14.85 27.61 7.01
CA SER A 40 -15.18 28.86 7.69
C SER A 40 -15.52 30.03 6.75
N THR A 41 -15.09 29.98 5.49
CA THR A 41 -15.31 31.02 4.48
C THR A 41 -16.37 30.65 3.44
N TRP A 42 -16.80 29.38 3.38
CA TRP A 42 -17.78 28.87 2.43
C TRP A 42 -19.18 28.84 3.06
N THR A 43 -19.97 29.90 2.87
CA THR A 43 -21.40 29.89 3.20
C THR A 43 -22.22 29.30 2.03
N GLY A 44 -23.16 28.40 2.30
CA GLY A 44 -24.09 27.86 1.28
C GLY A 44 -23.65 26.55 0.58
N PRO A 45 -24.13 26.26 -0.65
CA PRO A 45 -24.02 24.96 -1.34
C PRO A 45 -22.60 24.39 -1.53
N ALA A 46 -21.58 25.23 -1.37
CA ALA A 46 -20.18 24.82 -1.46
C ALA A 46 -19.74 23.90 -0.30
N GLY A 47 -20.38 24.03 0.88
CA GLY A 47 -20.12 23.16 2.03
C GLY A 47 -20.50 21.70 1.76
N ASP A 48 -21.66 21.48 1.14
CA ASP A 48 -22.18 20.14 0.83
C ASP A 48 -21.33 19.43 -0.23
N ALA A 49 -20.86 20.18 -1.24
CA ALA A 49 -19.96 19.66 -2.27
C ALA A 49 -18.60 19.21 -1.69
N TYR A 50 -18.08 19.94 -0.69
CA TYR A 50 -16.85 19.55 0.00
C TYR A 50 -17.03 18.27 0.80
N GLU A 51 -18.13 18.10 1.54
CA GLU A 51 -18.38 16.88 2.31
C GLU A 51 -18.51 15.64 1.41
N ALA A 52 -19.21 15.77 0.28
CA ALA A 52 -19.31 14.70 -0.70
C ALA A 52 -17.92 14.32 -1.27
N GLN A 53 -17.10 15.31 -1.59
CA GLN A 53 -15.76 15.08 -2.10
C GLN A 53 -14.84 14.46 -1.04
N LYS A 54 -14.93 14.91 0.21
CA LYS A 54 -14.22 14.33 1.35
C LYS A 54 -14.57 12.85 1.53
N ALA A 55 -15.86 12.51 1.50
CA ALA A 55 -16.30 11.12 1.64
C ALA A 55 -15.75 10.21 0.52
N ASN A 56 -15.68 10.71 -0.72
CA ASN A 56 -15.08 9.98 -1.84
C ASN A 56 -13.58 9.78 -1.64
N TRP A 57 -12.86 10.78 -1.14
CA TRP A 57 -11.43 10.67 -0.84
C TRP A 57 -11.15 9.70 0.30
N ASP A 58 -11.91 9.77 1.39
CA ASP A 58 -11.78 8.86 2.53
C ASP A 58 -12.00 7.40 2.09
N ARG A 59 -12.97 7.16 1.20
CA ARG A 59 -13.21 5.84 0.61
C ARG A 59 -12.05 5.36 -0.27
N ALA A 60 -11.51 6.24 -1.11
CA ALA A 60 -10.38 5.90 -1.97
C ALA A 60 -9.12 5.57 -1.15
N ALA A 61 -8.87 6.32 -0.07
CA ALA A 61 -7.79 6.08 0.88
C ALA A 61 -7.89 4.69 1.52
N ASN A 62 -9.07 4.36 2.06
CA ASN A 62 -9.33 3.06 2.67
C ASN A 62 -9.12 1.92 1.67
N THR A 63 -9.61 2.09 0.43
CA THR A 63 -9.42 1.09 -0.64
C THR A 63 -7.94 0.88 -0.96
N MET A 64 -7.15 1.95 -1.02
CA MET A 64 -5.71 1.85 -1.23
C MET A 64 -5.02 1.11 -0.09
N ASN A 65 -5.33 1.44 1.16
CA ASN A 65 -4.77 0.77 2.33
C ASN A 65 -5.09 -0.73 2.34
N GLU A 66 -6.31 -1.10 1.97
CA GLU A 66 -6.76 -2.48 1.89
C GLU A 66 -6.03 -3.25 0.78
N LEU A 67 -5.89 -2.64 -0.41
CA LEU A 67 -5.10 -3.21 -1.50
C LEU A 67 -3.63 -3.41 -1.11
N LEU A 68 -3.03 -2.43 -0.43
CA LEU A 68 -1.63 -2.51 0.01
C LEU A 68 -1.42 -3.60 1.05
N SER A 69 -2.36 -3.76 1.99
CA SER A 69 -2.36 -4.88 2.93
C SER A 69 -2.42 -6.22 2.19
N HIS A 70 -3.34 -6.36 1.23
CA HIS A 70 -3.43 -7.56 0.40
C HIS A 70 -2.16 -7.85 -0.40
N PHE A 71 -1.53 -6.82 -0.98
CA PHE A 71 -0.27 -6.99 -1.70
C PHE A 71 0.85 -7.45 -0.76
N GLY A 72 0.94 -6.89 0.45
CA GLY A 72 1.91 -7.34 1.46
C GLY A 72 1.78 -8.82 1.79
N VAL A 73 0.55 -9.29 2.02
CA VAL A 73 0.25 -10.71 2.29
C VAL A 73 0.64 -11.58 1.08
N LYS A 74 0.19 -11.20 -0.13
CA LYS A 74 0.52 -11.93 -1.37
C LYS A 74 2.02 -12.04 -1.61
N LEU A 75 2.78 -10.98 -1.33
CA LEU A 75 4.23 -10.95 -1.52
C LEU A 75 4.94 -11.88 -0.51
N ASN A 76 4.48 -11.93 0.73
CA ASN A 76 4.98 -12.91 1.71
C ASN A 76 4.69 -14.35 1.25
N ASP A 77 3.46 -14.65 0.80
CA ASP A 77 3.09 -15.98 0.32
C ASP A 77 3.97 -16.44 -0.85
N ILE A 78 4.25 -15.53 -1.80
CA ILE A 78 5.13 -15.81 -2.94
C ILE A 78 6.56 -16.06 -2.47
N THR A 79 7.05 -15.27 -1.51
CA THR A 79 8.39 -15.43 -0.94
C THR A 79 8.55 -16.81 -0.29
N ASP A 80 7.60 -17.22 0.54
CA ASP A 80 7.60 -18.53 1.19
C ASP A 80 7.56 -19.67 0.16
N SER A 81 6.77 -19.52 -0.91
CA SER A 81 6.68 -20.48 -2.00
C SER A 81 8.00 -20.64 -2.77
N ILE A 82 8.69 -19.52 -3.05
CA ILE A 82 10.01 -19.51 -3.70
C ILE A 82 11.03 -20.24 -2.80
N VAL A 83 11.11 -19.87 -1.52
CA VAL A 83 12.02 -20.50 -0.53
C VAL A 83 11.77 -22.02 -0.47
N ALA A 84 10.52 -22.44 -0.37
CA ALA A 84 10.15 -23.84 -0.28
C ALA A 84 10.50 -24.62 -1.56
N THR A 85 10.28 -24.00 -2.72
CA THR A 85 10.59 -24.62 -4.03
C THR A 85 12.09 -24.78 -4.23
N GLU A 86 12.87 -23.78 -3.85
CA GLU A 86 14.33 -23.85 -3.94
C GLU A 86 14.93 -24.86 -2.94
N ARG A 87 14.46 -24.90 -1.70
CA ARG A 87 14.88 -25.93 -0.73
C ARG A 87 14.64 -27.34 -1.27
N ARG A 88 13.48 -27.56 -1.90
CA ARG A 88 13.15 -28.84 -2.57
C ARG A 88 14.05 -29.13 -3.77
N ALA A 89 14.45 -28.10 -4.52
CA ALA A 89 15.41 -28.26 -5.60
C ALA A 89 16.78 -28.68 -5.04
N LEU A 90 17.33 -27.92 -4.09
CA LEU A 90 18.63 -28.18 -3.46
C LEU A 90 18.71 -29.58 -2.84
N ASN A 91 17.68 -30.01 -2.12
CA ASN A 91 17.62 -31.36 -1.55
C ASN A 91 17.64 -32.46 -2.63
N ARG A 92 17.06 -32.21 -3.81
CA ARG A 92 17.15 -33.15 -4.94
C ARG A 92 18.56 -33.21 -5.50
N TRP A 93 19.24 -32.08 -5.64
CA TRP A 93 20.64 -32.04 -6.12
C TRP A 93 21.63 -32.66 -5.14
N GLN A 94 21.40 -32.56 -3.82
CA GLN A 94 22.24 -33.22 -2.81
C GLN A 94 22.06 -34.74 -2.75
N ASN A 95 20.90 -35.24 -3.17
CA ASN A 95 20.57 -36.65 -3.18
C ASN A 95 20.76 -37.31 -4.56
N MET A 96 21.40 -36.60 -5.51
CA MET A 96 21.87 -37.10 -6.80
C MET A 96 23.38 -37.28 -6.75
#